data_AF-A0A0C3CLH5-F1
#
_entry.id   AF-A0A0C3CLH5-F1
#
_cell.length_a   1.000
_cell.length_b   1.000
_cell.length_c   1.000
_cell.angle_alpha   90.00
_cell.angle_beta   90.00
_cell.angle_gamma   90.00
#
_symmetry.space_group_name_H-M   'P 1'
#
loop_
_entity.id
_entity.type
_entity.pdbx_description
1 polymer ?
#
loop_
_entity_poly.entity_id
_entity_poly.type
_entity_poly.pdbx_seq_one_letter_code
_entity_poly.pdbx_strand_id
1 'polypeptide(L)'
;MIIATLLPLVLTFISPALECDVPPPSFSYQTTTGPLNWHNLDPANFLCGNGTNQSPILLNSSSETAPSGSIQLDIPDASDVEFENIGTIVEVEVNGTFASRRFDMEP
;
A
#
# COMPACT_ATOMS: atom_id res chain seq x y z
N MET A 1 40.03 25.47 -38.71
CA MET A 1 39.83 24.01 -38.82
C MET A 1 38.92 23.62 -37.67
N ILE A 2 37.71 23.16 -38.00
CA ILE A 2 36.61 22.88 -37.09
C ILE A 2 36.91 21.56 -36.36
N ILE A 3 36.85 21.56 -35.04
CA ILE A 3 36.53 20.33 -34.28
C ILE A 3 35.53 20.73 -33.19
N ALA A 4 34.26 20.74 -33.60
CA ALA A 4 33.13 20.65 -32.69
C ALA A 4 33.06 19.19 -32.23
N THR A 5 33.61 18.89 -31.05
CA THR A 5 33.35 17.61 -30.39
C THR A 5 32.07 17.74 -29.59
N LEU A 6 31.03 17.10 -30.10
CA LEU A 6 29.75 16.86 -29.43
C LEU A 6 29.97 16.44 -27.98
N LEU A 7 29.48 17.26 -27.06
CA LEU A 7 29.03 16.77 -25.76
C LEU A 7 27.83 15.86 -26.06
N PRO A 8 27.86 14.54 -25.77
CA PRO A 8 26.63 13.78 -25.84
C PRO A 8 25.74 14.35 -24.74
N LEU A 9 24.71 15.07 -25.16
CA LEU A 9 23.50 15.31 -24.39
C LEU A 9 22.90 13.93 -24.14
N VAL A 10 23.44 13.21 -23.16
CA VAL A 10 22.71 12.16 -22.49
C VAL A 10 21.62 12.90 -21.75
N LEU A 11 20.48 13.08 -22.43
CA LEU A 11 19.20 13.24 -21.78
C LEU A 11 18.94 11.92 -21.05
N THR A 12 19.64 11.70 -19.94
CA THR A 12 19.09 10.91 -18.86
C THR A 12 17.82 11.66 -18.51
N PHE A 13 16.70 11.16 -19.03
CA PHE A 13 15.43 11.37 -18.37
C PHE A 13 15.67 10.96 -16.93
N ILE A 14 15.88 11.96 -16.09
CA ILE A 14 15.69 11.84 -14.66
C ILE A 14 14.19 11.54 -14.57
N SER A 15 13.84 10.26 -14.62
CA SER A 15 12.82 9.79 -13.72
C SER A 15 13.62 9.56 -12.44
N PRO A 16 13.61 10.49 -11.48
CA PRO A 16 13.70 10.03 -10.12
C PRO A 16 12.38 9.28 -9.97
N ALA A 17 12.37 7.98 -10.30
CA ALA A 17 11.70 7.11 -9.36
C ALA A 17 12.42 7.48 -8.06
N LEU A 18 11.70 8.24 -7.22
CA LEU A 18 12.04 8.40 -5.82
C LEU A 18 12.64 7.06 -5.40
N GLU A 19 13.85 7.06 -4.84
CA GLU A 19 14.49 5.85 -4.31
C GLU A 19 13.48 5.27 -3.31
N CYS A 20 12.58 4.43 -3.80
CA CYS A 20 11.62 3.71 -3.01
C CYS A 20 12.42 2.49 -2.66
N ASP A 21 12.95 2.50 -1.44
CA ASP A 21 13.73 1.39 -0.90
C ASP A 21 12.87 0.11 -0.78
N VAL A 22 11.57 0.23 -1.09
CA VAL A 22 10.59 -0.84 -1.19
C VAL A 22 10.65 -1.47 -2.59
N PRO A 23 11.02 -2.76 -2.70
CA PRO A 23 10.97 -3.49 -3.96
C PRO A 23 9.56 -3.49 -4.57
N PRO A 24 9.42 -3.45 -5.91
CA PRO A 24 8.12 -3.46 -6.54
C PRO A 24 7.34 -4.74 -6.18
N PRO A 25 6.04 -4.65 -5.90
CA PRO A 25 5.25 -5.79 -5.51
C PRO A 25 5.16 -6.83 -6.64
N SER A 26 5.16 -8.11 -6.25
CA SER A 26 4.96 -9.24 -7.17
C SER A 26 3.49 -9.42 -7.60
N PHE A 27 2.59 -8.60 -7.04
CA PHE A 27 1.17 -8.54 -7.39
C PHE A 27 0.82 -7.18 -8.01
N SER A 28 -0.34 -7.11 -8.68
CA SER A 28 -0.89 -5.86 -9.19
C SER A 28 -2.42 -5.87 -9.16
N TYR A 29 -3.04 -4.91 -9.85
CA TYR A 29 -4.48 -4.89 -10.13
C TYR A 29 -4.80 -5.16 -11.61
N GLN A 30 -3.81 -5.60 -12.38
CA GLN A 30 -3.95 -5.94 -13.80
C GLN A 30 -4.35 -7.40 -14.00
N THR A 31 -4.51 -7.86 -15.23
CA THR A 31 -5.14 -9.16 -15.53
C THR A 31 -4.46 -10.36 -14.88
N THR A 32 -3.19 -10.63 -15.19
CA THR A 32 -2.50 -11.88 -14.80
C THR A 32 -1.91 -11.87 -13.40
N THR A 33 -1.62 -10.69 -12.85
CA THR A 33 -1.12 -10.52 -11.48
C THR A 33 -2.15 -9.86 -10.56
N GLY A 34 -3.42 -9.82 -10.98
CA GLY A 34 -4.52 -9.14 -10.30
C GLY A 34 -5.29 -9.98 -9.29
N PRO A 35 -6.29 -9.36 -8.62
CA PRO A 35 -7.11 -9.99 -7.58
C PRO A 35 -7.70 -11.35 -7.95
N LEU A 36 -8.14 -11.51 -9.21
CA LEU A 36 -8.70 -12.78 -9.71
C LEU A 36 -7.67 -13.93 -9.71
N ASN A 37 -6.37 -13.62 -9.67
CA ASN A 37 -5.28 -14.60 -9.73
C ASN A 37 -4.32 -14.56 -8.52
N TRP A 38 -4.51 -13.67 -7.53
CA TRP A 38 -3.57 -13.53 -6.39
C TRP A 38 -3.31 -14.85 -5.65
N HIS A 39 -4.31 -15.73 -5.55
CA HIS A 39 -4.17 -17.05 -4.91
C HIS A 39 -3.19 -18.00 -5.60
N ASN A 40 -2.86 -17.77 -6.88
CA ASN A 40 -1.88 -18.56 -7.63
C ASN A 40 -0.49 -17.91 -7.67
N LEU A 41 -0.34 -16.67 -7.17
CA LEU A 41 0.95 -15.98 -7.20
C LEU A 41 1.89 -16.46 -6.08
N ASP A 42 1.33 -16.80 -4.92
CA ASP A 42 2.06 -17.30 -3.76
C ASP A 42 1.18 -18.25 -2.94
N PRO A 43 1.68 -19.41 -2.47
CA PRO A 43 0.93 -20.31 -1.58
C PRO A 43 0.36 -19.63 -0.31
N ALA A 44 1.02 -18.58 0.20
CA ALA A 44 0.53 -17.79 1.34
C ALA A 44 -0.79 -17.08 1.05
N ASN A 45 -1.11 -16.85 -0.23
CA ASN A 45 -2.33 -16.16 -0.67
C ASN A 45 -3.53 -17.10 -0.88
N PHE A 46 -3.48 -18.34 -0.37
CA PHE A 46 -4.57 -19.32 -0.51
C PHE A 46 -5.96 -18.74 -0.16
N LEU A 47 -6.03 -17.92 0.90
CA LEU A 47 -7.29 -17.30 1.32
C LEU A 47 -7.88 -16.33 0.30
N CYS A 48 -7.09 -15.74 -0.60
CA CYS A 48 -7.59 -14.84 -1.64
C CYS A 48 -8.52 -15.53 -2.65
N GLY A 49 -8.36 -16.84 -2.86
CA GLY A 49 -9.20 -17.63 -3.76
C GLY A 49 -10.22 -18.52 -3.04
N ASN A 50 -9.94 -18.89 -1.78
CA ASN A 50 -10.71 -19.90 -1.06
C ASN A 50 -11.37 -19.39 0.24
N GLY A 51 -11.06 -18.16 0.68
CA GLY A 51 -11.60 -17.59 1.89
C GLY A 51 -13.09 -17.26 1.77
N THR A 52 -13.86 -17.52 2.84
CA THR A 52 -15.30 -17.22 2.90
C THR A 52 -15.63 -15.88 3.57
N ASN A 53 -14.62 -15.21 4.10
CA ASN A 53 -14.74 -13.94 4.81
C ASN A 53 -13.73 -12.94 4.23
N GLN A 54 -13.80 -12.71 2.92
CA GLN A 54 -12.95 -11.78 2.20
C GLN A 54 -13.48 -10.34 2.27
N SER A 55 -12.58 -9.37 2.09
CA SER A 55 -12.91 -7.95 1.93
C SER A 55 -12.40 -7.45 0.57
N PRO A 56 -12.96 -6.38 0.00
CA PRO A 56 -14.10 -5.59 0.51
C PRO A 56 -15.46 -6.29 0.37
N ILE A 57 -16.47 -5.79 1.09
CA ILE A 57 -17.87 -6.22 0.99
C ILE A 57 -18.81 -5.03 0.76
N LEU A 58 -20.01 -5.28 0.25
CA LEU A 58 -21.08 -4.28 0.17
C LEU A 58 -21.74 -4.12 1.54
N LEU A 59 -21.60 -2.96 2.17
CA LEU A 59 -22.31 -2.60 3.40
C LEU A 59 -23.68 -2.01 3.08
N ASN A 60 -24.67 -2.28 3.95
CA ASN A 60 -26.01 -1.72 3.86
C ASN A 60 -26.59 -1.44 5.24
N SER A 61 -27.84 -0.96 5.31
CA SER A 61 -28.50 -0.59 6.57
C SER A 61 -28.71 -1.75 7.55
N SER A 62 -28.56 -3.00 7.10
CA SER A 62 -28.64 -4.20 7.93
C SER A 62 -27.27 -4.74 8.32
N SER A 63 -26.17 -4.14 7.85
CA SER A 63 -24.82 -4.49 8.29
C SER A 63 -24.63 -4.16 9.77
N GLU A 64 -23.90 -5.01 10.47
CA GLU A 64 -23.60 -4.81 11.89
C GLU A 64 -22.79 -3.53 12.09
N THR A 65 -23.07 -2.85 13.20
CA THR A 65 -22.36 -1.63 13.60
C THR A 65 -21.75 -1.83 14.98
N ALA A 66 -20.59 -1.20 15.20
CA ALA A 66 -19.98 -1.19 16.51
C ALA A 66 -20.86 -0.36 17.48
N PRO A 67 -21.11 -0.83 18.72
CA PRO A 67 -21.78 -0.03 19.72
C PRO A 67 -21.05 1.30 19.96
N SER A 68 -21.81 2.36 20.27
CA SER A 68 -21.21 3.65 20.62
C SER A 68 -20.24 3.50 21.80
N GLY A 69 -19.05 4.07 21.67
CA GLY A 69 -17.98 4.01 22.69
C GLY A 69 -17.24 2.66 22.77
N SER A 70 -17.55 1.68 21.92
CA SER A 70 -16.83 0.40 21.89
C SER A 70 -15.49 0.43 21.16
N ILE A 71 -15.22 1.51 20.42
CA ILE A 71 -13.96 1.75 19.70
C ILE A 71 -13.31 2.97 20.32
N GLN A 72 -12.08 2.79 20.80
CA GLN A 72 -11.20 3.88 21.22
C GLN A 72 -10.07 4.00 20.20
N LEU A 73 -9.91 5.20 19.63
CA LEU A 73 -8.85 5.52 18.70
C LEU A 73 -8.10 6.72 19.26
N ASP A 74 -6.78 6.58 19.39
CA ASP A 74 -5.89 7.66 19.79
C ASP A 74 -4.73 7.71 18.80
N ILE A 75 -4.69 8.75 17.98
CA ILE A 75 -3.62 9.02 17.02
C ILE A 75 -3.03 10.37 17.43
N PRO A 76 -1.82 10.40 18.02
CA PRO A 76 -1.17 11.65 18.40
C PRO A 76 -0.80 12.48 17.17
N ASP A 77 -0.63 13.79 17.37
CA ASP A 77 -0.07 14.66 16.33
C ASP A 77 1.33 14.18 15.95
N ALA A 78 1.55 14.00 14.65
CA ALA A 78 2.82 13.60 14.09
C ALA A 78 3.36 14.69 13.17
N SER A 79 4.60 15.11 13.41
CA SER A 79 5.42 15.87 12.46
C SER A 79 6.46 14.94 11.85
N ASP A 80 6.84 15.18 10.60
CA ASP A 80 7.88 14.41 9.90
C ASP A 80 7.53 12.91 9.75
N VAL A 81 6.34 12.62 9.20
CA VAL A 81 5.89 11.25 8.87
C VAL A 81 6.52 10.74 7.58
N GLU A 82 6.73 9.43 7.50
CA GLU A 82 7.13 8.77 6.26
C GLU A 82 5.91 8.67 5.33
N PHE A 83 6.11 9.07 4.08
CA PHE A 83 5.09 9.06 3.04
C PHE A 83 5.65 8.36 1.81
N GLU A 84 5.11 7.19 1.54
CA GLU A 84 5.68 6.26 0.58
C GLU A 84 4.73 5.95 -0.57
N ASN A 85 5.31 5.70 -1.74
CA ASN A 85 4.60 5.13 -2.87
C ASN A 85 5.20 3.77 -3.20
N ILE A 86 4.62 2.72 -2.64
CA ILE A 86 5.09 1.34 -2.78
C ILE A 86 4.63 0.68 -4.10
N GLY A 87 4.22 1.48 -5.08
CA GLY A 87 3.88 1.03 -6.44
C GLY A 87 2.43 0.58 -6.64
N THR A 88 1.78 0.00 -5.64
CA THR A 88 0.33 -0.36 -5.68
C THR A 88 -0.56 0.59 -4.90
N ILE A 89 0.00 1.30 -3.92
CA ILE A 89 -0.69 2.23 -3.05
C ILE A 89 0.28 3.34 -2.63
N VAL A 90 -0.27 4.42 -2.12
CA VAL A 90 0.47 5.47 -1.43
C VAL A 90 0.05 5.42 0.03
N GLU A 91 1.01 5.37 0.94
CA GLU A 91 0.78 5.18 2.37
C GLU A 91 1.54 6.19 3.24
N VAL A 92 1.07 6.34 4.48
CA VAL A 92 1.69 7.18 5.50
C VAL A 92 1.83 6.31 6.74
N GLU A 93 3.05 6.21 7.27
CA GLU A 93 3.29 5.52 8.53
C GLU A 93 3.09 6.47 9.71
N VAL A 94 2.25 6.05 10.66
CA VAL A 94 1.92 6.83 11.85
C VAL A 94 1.80 5.94 13.08
N ASN A 95 2.21 6.47 14.22
CA ASN A 95 1.95 5.85 15.52
C ASN A 95 0.52 6.11 15.98
N GLY A 96 -0.06 5.16 16.72
CA GLY A 96 -1.36 5.32 17.35
C GLY A 96 -1.78 4.09 18.14
N THR A 97 -2.94 4.17 18.79
CA THR A 97 -3.56 3.02 19.45
C THR A 97 -5.00 2.87 18.99
N PHE A 98 -5.41 1.61 18.81
CA PHE A 98 -6.77 1.24 18.48
C PHE A 98 -7.25 0.16 19.45
N ALA A 99 -8.26 0.47 20.26
CA ALA A 99 -8.84 -0.49 21.18
C ALA A 99 -10.31 -0.76 20.84
N SER A 100 -10.54 -1.91 20.18
CA SER A 100 -11.79 -2.69 20.24
C SER A 100 -11.59 -3.96 21.08
N ARG A 101 -10.36 -4.50 21.03
CA ARG A 101 -9.58 -5.17 22.08
C ARG A 101 -8.13 -4.75 21.82
N ARG A 102 -7.47 -4.03 22.73
CA ARG A 102 -6.18 -3.31 22.54
C ARG A 102 -5.26 -3.87 21.43
N PHE A 103 -5.14 -3.11 20.34
CA PHE A 103 -4.14 -3.24 19.27
C PHE A 103 -3.31 -1.96 19.23
N ASP A 104 -2.00 -2.09 19.19
CA ASP A 104 -1.08 -0.97 19.00
C ASP A 104 -0.84 -0.83 17.48
N MET A 105 -0.70 0.41 16.99
CA MET A 105 -0.29 0.67 15.60
C MET A 105 1.20 0.94 15.62
N GLU A 106 1.98 -0.02 15.15
CA GLU A 106 3.41 0.15 14.89
C GLU A 106 3.64 0.87 13.56
N PRO A 107 4.67 1.74 13.48
CA PRO A 107 5.22 2.23 12.22
C PRO A 107 5.90 1.07 11.48
#